data_AF-A0A9W6STF9-F1
#
_entry.id   AF-A0A9W6STF9-F1
#
_cell.length_a   1.000
_cell.length_b   1.000
_cell.length_c   1.000
_cell.angle_alpha   90.00
_cell.angle_beta   90.00
_cell.angle_gamma   90.00
#
_symmetry.space_group_name_H-M   'P 1'
#
loop_
_entity.id
_entity.type
_entity.pdbx_description
1 polymer ?
#
loop_
_entity_poly.entity_id
_entity_poly.type
_entity_poly.pdbx_seq_one_letter_code
_entity_poly.pdbx_strand_id
1 'polypeptide(L)'
;MIERNTPKKCIEDPNLHKDLPELCKAQLSTFLECKRGIVDMRKRIRGNGTLSTGKYDEQYENLSSGNFDPREEMRKLEKLDSTHKT
;
A
#
# COMPACT_ATOMS: atom_id res chain seq x y z
N MET A 1 15.43 5.97 -1.84
CA MET A 1 14.86 6.57 -3.07
C MET A 1 15.45 5.83 -4.25
N ILE A 2 14.65 5.08 -5.00
CA ILE A 2 15.13 4.39 -6.23
C ILE A 2 15.41 5.49 -7.26
N GLU A 3 16.65 5.58 -7.74
CA GLU A 3 17.09 6.55 -8.75
C GLU A 3 16.74 8.03 -8.46
N ARG A 4 16.59 8.40 -7.18
CA ARG A 4 16.15 9.74 -6.75
C ARG A 4 14.78 10.17 -7.31
N ASN A 5 13.91 9.22 -7.64
CA ASN A 5 12.52 9.49 -7.98
C ASN A 5 11.62 9.38 -6.73
N THR A 6 10.65 10.29 -6.61
CA THR A 6 9.65 10.19 -5.54
C THR A 6 8.70 9.03 -5.85
N PRO A 7 8.14 8.35 -4.83
CA PRO A 7 7.18 7.27 -5.05
C PRO A 7 6.02 7.67 -5.96
N LYS A 8 5.52 8.89 -5.80
CA LYS A 8 4.49 9.49 -6.66
C LYS A 8 4.91 9.52 -8.13
N LYS A 9 6.13 9.99 -8.41
CA LYS A 9 6.67 10.08 -9.77
C LYS A 9 6.83 8.70 -10.42
N CYS A 10 7.21 7.69 -9.65
CA CYS A 10 7.31 6.30 -10.16
C CYS A 10 5.96 5.73 -10.59
N ILE A 11 4.86 6.16 -9.98
CA ILE A 11 3.51 5.69 -10.29
C ILE A 11 2.91 6.47 -11.49
N GLU A 12 3.14 7.78 -11.54
CA GLU A 12 2.53 8.67 -12.55
C GLU A 12 3.27 8.65 -13.90
N ASP A 13 4.59 8.47 -13.91
CA ASP A 13 5.39 8.45 -15.14
C ASP A 13 5.29 7.07 -15.82
N PRO A 14 4.77 6.98 -17.06
CA PRO A 14 4.62 5.72 -17.78
C PRO A 14 5.92 4.96 -18.03
N ASN A 15 7.06 5.67 -18.06
CA ASN A 15 8.37 5.05 -18.27
C ASN A 15 8.83 4.35 -16.98
N LEU A 16 8.75 5.05 -15.84
CA LEU A 16 9.14 4.51 -14.54
C LEU A 16 8.15 3.44 -14.03
N HIS A 17 6.88 3.54 -14.43
CA HIS A 17 5.85 2.59 -14.02
C HIS A 17 6.13 1.18 -14.55
N LYS A 18 6.81 1.04 -15.69
CA LYS A 18 7.16 -0.28 -16.25
C LYS A 18 8.13 -1.04 -15.34
N ASP A 19 9.09 -0.32 -14.76
CA ASP A 19 10.15 -0.86 -13.91
C ASP A 19 9.69 -1.15 -12.47
N LEU A 20 8.46 -0.76 -12.12
CA LEU A 20 7.87 -1.12 -10.83
C LEU A 20 7.72 -2.65 -10.70
N PRO A 21 8.11 -3.24 -9.56
CA PRO A 21 7.88 -4.66 -9.28
C PRO A 21 6.40 -5.04 -9.42
N GLU A 22 6.11 -6.23 -9.93
CA GLU A 22 4.72 -6.70 -10.08
C GLU A 22 3.96 -6.71 -8.76
N LEU A 23 4.63 -7.09 -7.66
CA LEU A 23 4.04 -7.06 -6.33
C LEU A 23 3.59 -5.64 -5.94
N CYS A 24 4.37 -4.62 -6.27
CA CYS A 24 4.02 -3.22 -6.01
C CYS A 24 2.81 -2.78 -6.82
N LYS A 25 2.73 -3.17 -8.11
CA LYS A 25 1.57 -2.90 -8.97
C LYS A 25 0.31 -3.58 -8.44
N ALA A 26 0.42 -4.84 -8.02
CA ALA A 26 -0.68 -5.61 -7.43
C ALA A 26 -1.16 -4.97 -6.10
N GLN A 27 -0.24 -4.57 -5.23
CA GLN A 27 -0.54 -3.91 -3.98
C GLN A 27 -1.20 -2.53 -4.19
N LEU A 28 -0.73 -1.76 -5.16
CA LEU A 28 -1.33 -0.47 -5.50
C LEU A 28 -2.76 -0.65 -6.04
N SER A 29 -2.97 -1.63 -6.92
CA SER A 29 -4.30 -1.95 -7.45
C SER A 29 -5.28 -2.34 -6.33
N THR A 30 -4.89 -3.28 -5.47
CA THR A 30 -5.72 -3.72 -4.33
C THR A 30 -6.00 -2.59 -3.34
N PHE A 31 -5.02 -1.72 -3.06
CA PHE A 31 -5.23 -0.53 -2.25
C PHE A 31 -6.25 0.44 -2.86
N LEU A 32 -6.18 0.68 -4.17
CA LEU A 32 -7.14 1.56 -4.86
C LEU A 32 -8.55 0.96 -4.87
N GLU A 33 -8.70 -0.35 -5.05
CA GLU A 33 -9.99 -1.05 -4.92
C GLU A 33 -10.56 -0.97 -3.50
N CYS A 34 -9.71 -1.14 -2.50
CA CYS A 34 -10.04 -0.98 -1.09
C CYS A 34 -10.54 0.45 -0.81
N LYS A 35 -9.82 1.47 -1.29
CA LYS A 35 -10.21 2.88 -1.15
C LYS A 35 -11.52 3.20 -1.85
N ARG A 36 -11.75 2.65 -3.06
CA ARG A 36 -13.04 2.76 -3.76
C ARG A 36 -14.18 2.12 -2.95
N GLY A 37 -13.91 1.04 -2.23
CA GLY A 37 -14.86 0.38 -1.32
C GLY A 37 -15.36 1.27 -0.17
N ILE A 38 -14.64 2.33 0.19
CA ILE A 38 -15.07 3.31 1.22
C ILE A 38 -16.23 4.17 0.71
N VAL A 39 -16.22 4.50 -0.59
CA VAL A 39 -17.22 5.34 -1.26
C VAL A 39 -18.37 4.49 -1.82
N ASP A 40 -18.10 3.22 -2.17
CA ASP A 40 -19.11 2.27 -2.62
C ASP A 40 -20.00 1.81 -1.46
N MET A 41 -21.22 2.37 -1.37
CA MET A 41 -22.22 2.06 -0.36
C MET A 41 -22.60 0.57 -0.31
N ARG A 42 -22.47 -0.17 -1.43
CA ARG A 42 -22.75 -1.62 -1.48
C ARG A 42 -21.69 -2.43 -0.75
N LYS A 43 -20.46 -1.92 -0.68
CA LYS A 43 -19.33 -2.52 0.07
C LYS A 43 -19.25 -2.01 1.51
N ARG A 44 -19.79 -0.82 1.77
CA ARG A 44 -19.84 -0.17 3.09
C ARG A 44 -20.60 -0.99 4.14
N ILE A 45 -21.68 -1.69 3.74
CA ILE A 45 -22.53 -2.48 4.66
C ILE A 45 -21.88 -3.81 5.07
N ARG A 46 -21.06 -4.43 4.20
CA ARG A 46 -20.31 -5.66 4.56
C ARG A 46 -19.08 -5.36 5.43
N GLY A 47 -18.69 -4.09 5.51
CA GLY A 47 -17.55 -3.61 6.28
C GLY A 47 -16.22 -3.95 5.61
N ASN A 48 -15.37 -2.94 5.47
CA ASN A 48 -13.93 -3.18 5.33
C ASN A 48 -13.39 -3.35 6.77
N GLY A 49 -13.78 -4.46 7.41
CA GLY A 49 -13.75 -4.61 8.87
C GLY A 49 -12.37 -4.40 9.51
N THR A 50 -11.30 -4.65 8.78
CA THR A 50 -9.93 -4.43 9.27
C THR A 50 -9.52 -2.96 9.28
N LEU A 51 -10.00 -2.14 8.35
CA LEU A 51 -9.63 -0.73 8.23
C LEU A 51 -10.60 0.21 8.98
N SER A 52 -11.88 -0.13 9.08
CA SER A 52 -12.87 0.71 9.78
C SER A 52 -12.82 0.62 11.31
N THR A 53 -11.90 -0.15 11.89
CA THR A 53 -11.72 -0.28 13.34
C THR A 53 -10.81 0.80 13.94
N GLY A 54 -10.14 1.59 13.11
CA GLY A 54 -9.14 2.57 13.56
C GLY A 54 -7.83 1.97 14.07
N LYS A 55 -7.72 0.63 14.08
CA LYS A 55 -6.57 -0.11 14.62
C LYS A 55 -5.25 0.24 13.93
N TYR A 56 -5.30 0.71 12.68
CA TYR A 56 -4.12 0.96 11.84
C TYR A 56 -3.97 2.43 11.43
N ASP A 57 -4.77 3.35 11.99
CA ASP A 57 -4.80 4.75 11.57
C ASP A 57 -3.47 5.46 11.85
N GLU A 58 -2.88 5.25 13.03
CA GLU A 58 -1.57 5.81 13.40
C GLU A 58 -0.46 5.31 12.45
N GLN A 59 -0.48 4.02 12.12
CA GLN A 59 0.49 3.44 11.20
C GLN A 59 0.33 4.02 9.79
N TYR A 60 -0.90 4.24 9.35
CA TYR A 60 -1.21 4.87 8.06
C TYR A 60 -0.74 6.33 7.98
N GLU A 61 -0.97 7.12 9.03
CA GLU A 61 -0.49 8.51 9.11
C GLU A 61 1.03 8.59 9.10
N ASN A 62 1.71 7.70 9.83
CA ASN A 62 3.17 7.61 9.84
C ASN A 62 3.75 7.25 8.45
N LEU A 63 3.15 6.29 7.75
CA LEU A 63 3.54 5.95 6.37
C LEU A 63 3.29 7.10 5.39
N SER A 64 2.17 7.81 5.54
CA SER A 64 1.76 8.89 4.64
C SER A 64 2.57 10.18 4.83
N SER A 65 2.97 10.49 6.08
CA SER A 65 3.80 11.64 6.44
C SER A 65 5.30 11.41 6.21
N GLY A 66 5.71 10.18 5.90
CA GLY A 66 7.11 9.80 5.76
C GLY A 66 7.82 9.56 7.10
N ASN A 67 7.07 9.50 8.20
CA ASN A 67 7.56 9.17 9.54
C ASN A 67 7.65 7.64 9.72
N PHE A 68 8.50 6.97 8.95
CA PHE A 68 8.72 5.53 9.07
C PHE A 68 10.17 5.16 8.77
N ASP A 69 10.66 4.05 9.33
CA ASP A 69 11.96 3.48 8.96
C ASP A 69 11.80 2.56 7.74
N PRO A 70 12.39 2.89 6.58
CA PRO A 70 12.29 2.06 5.38
C PRO A 70 12.83 0.64 5.57
N ARG A 71 13.86 0.44 6.41
CA ARG A 71 14.45 -0.89 6.63
C ARG A 71 13.53 -1.78 7.46
N GLU A 72 12.79 -1.18 8.39
CA GLU A 72 11.83 -1.90 9.20
C GLU A 72 10.59 -2.30 8.38
N GLU A 73 10.05 -1.39 7.57
CA GLU A 73 8.91 -1.68 6.70
C GLU A 73 9.25 -2.74 5.64
N MET A 74 10.45 -2.69 5.05
CA MET A 74 10.94 -3.76 4.16
C MET A 74 10.98 -5.12 4.85
N ARG A 75 11.45 -5.19 6.10
CA ARG A 75 11.48 -6.44 6.88
C ARG A 75 10.08 -6.97 7.19
N LYS A 76 9.10 -6.09 7.43
CA LYS A 76 7.70 -6.47 7.62
C LYS A 76 7.12 -7.08 6.34
N LEU A 77 7.43 -6.49 5.18
CA LEU A 77 7.03 -7.03 3.87
C LEU A 77 7.64 -8.41 3.61
N GLU A 78 8.93 -8.61 3.87
CA GLU A 78 9.60 -9.91 3.72
C GLU A 78 8.93 -11.02 4.55
N LYS A 79 8.54 -10.69 5.78
CA LYS A 79 7.81 -11.62 6.65
C LYS A 79 6.44 -11.97 6.06
N LEU A 80 5.69 -10.97 5.59
CA LEU A 80 4.38 -11.17 4.99
C LEU A 80 4.44 -12.05 3.73
N ASP A 81 5.43 -11.81 2.86
CA ASP A 81 5.70 -12.62 1.67
C ASP A 81 6.08 -14.07 2.03
N SER A 82 6.84 -14.28 3.10
CA SER A 82 7.21 -15.62 3.56
C SER A 82 5.99 -16.43 4.05
N THR A 83 5.02 -15.78 4.69
CA THR A 83 3.75 -16.40 5.10
C THR A 83 2.84 -16.77 3.92
N HIS A 84 2.96 -16.07 2.78
CA HIS A 84 2.16 -16.32 1.57
C HIS A 84 2.78 -17.34 0.59
N LYS A 85 3.99 -17.85 0.89
CA LYS A 85 4.69 -18.85 0.07
C LYS A 85 4.38 -20.33 0.40
N THR A 86 3.33 -20.59 1.20
CA THR A 86 2.86 -21.95 1.52
C THR A 86 1.48 -22.17 0.92
#